data_AF-A0A831UJA1-F1
#
_entry.id   AF-A0A831UJA1-F1
#
_cell.length_a   1.000
_cell.length_b   1.000
_cell.length_c   1.000
_cell.angle_alpha   90.00
_cell.angle_beta   90.00
_cell.angle_gamma   90.00
#
_symmetry.space_group_name_H-M   'P 1'
#
loop_
_entity.id
_entity.type
_entity.pdbx_description
1 polymer ?
#
loop_
_entity_poly.entity_id
_entity_poly.type
_entity_poly.pdbx_seq_one_letter_code
_entity_poly.pdbx_strand_id
1 'polypeptide(L)'
;MLRLSDGSKAAATPAQFEALARWGSHPADVTAPVKWVLVSTLVSTAGNGRQTLTLDAAGPGPAPGVVISVDFPTSETLLVDTGAALFELNTDGAFNILNQVTVEGQDLLAPLAAADAIAYAPAGRDDIVAGGSPDFTPRSTVVTVERMGPLYVVVKVEGSIVGDAGRALLDFTARLHFAAGSANVRVDFTVENNHAVIPDDAGQPTNAHDQGAVNSVYIGSLALNLQLADRGGALHVLAEQDVHVADASGAIRLYQDSSGLDTWDAYVGEVGWPGEEASAAPRLQSYCATRGYSIDGPGLPAALTGNHSRGWMTVYREGAGGASGDGGSTGFLAELSEGHRSVGGWNGVRGPVPERHALPSQFPRRRGEDA
;
A
#
# COMPACT_ATOMS: atom_id res chain seq x y z
N MET A 1 -27.43 -2.23 23.77
CA MET A 1 -26.93 -1.47 22.59
C MET A 1 -25.71 -0.69 23.06
N LEU A 2 -24.63 -0.70 22.29
CA LEU A 2 -23.37 -0.04 22.68
C LEU A 2 -23.42 1.46 22.36
N ARG A 3 -22.75 2.26 23.19
CA ARG A 3 -22.60 3.71 23.03
C ARG A 3 -21.15 4.11 23.27
N LEU A 4 -20.66 5.01 22.43
CA LEU A 4 -19.38 5.69 22.66
C LEU A 4 -19.65 7.09 23.18
N SER A 5 -18.86 7.55 24.14
CA SER A 5 -18.98 8.89 24.73
C SER A 5 -17.60 9.47 25.04
N ASP A 6 -17.53 10.76 25.32
CA ASP A 6 -16.31 11.37 25.84
C ASP A 6 -15.88 10.79 27.21
N GLY A 7 -14.72 11.21 27.70
CA GLY A 7 -14.20 10.75 28.99
C GLY A 7 -15.08 11.11 30.20
N SER A 8 -15.99 12.09 30.06
CA SER A 8 -16.95 12.49 31.10
C SER A 8 -18.27 11.72 31.02
N LYS A 9 -18.51 10.97 29.93
CA LYS A 9 -19.78 10.33 29.57
C LYS A 9 -20.95 11.30 29.35
N ALA A 10 -20.70 12.60 29.33
CA ALA A 10 -21.74 13.62 29.19
C ALA A 10 -22.22 13.75 27.73
N ALA A 11 -21.30 13.65 26.77
CA ALA A 11 -21.61 13.71 25.34
C ALA A 11 -21.36 12.36 24.66
N ALA A 12 -22.41 11.84 24.02
CA ALA A 12 -22.29 10.66 23.17
C ALA A 12 -21.71 11.03 21.80
N THR A 13 -20.87 10.16 21.25
CA THR A 13 -20.18 10.34 19.98
C THR A 13 -20.76 9.37 18.94
N PRO A 14 -20.97 9.79 17.68
CA PRO A 14 -21.32 8.87 16.61
C PRO A 14 -20.27 7.76 16.50
N ALA A 15 -20.73 6.52 16.51
CA ALA A 15 -19.87 5.35 16.38
C ALA A 15 -20.65 4.22 15.71
N GLN A 16 -19.92 3.37 14.97
CA GLN A 16 -20.42 2.10 14.45
C GLN A 16 -19.71 0.95 15.15
N PHE A 17 -20.45 -0.15 15.34
CA PHE A 17 -20.00 -1.31 16.11
C PHE A 17 -20.15 -2.57 15.29
N GLU A 18 -19.13 -3.43 15.29
CA GLU A 18 -19.16 -4.73 14.64
C GLU A 18 -18.63 -5.82 15.57
N ALA A 19 -19.37 -6.92 15.70
CA ALA A 19 -18.89 -8.07 16.47
C ALA A 19 -17.88 -8.87 15.64
N LEU A 20 -16.61 -8.86 16.06
CA LEU A 20 -15.53 -9.62 15.41
C LEU A 20 -15.48 -11.08 15.87
N ALA A 21 -15.93 -11.34 17.09
CA ALA A 21 -15.98 -12.69 17.66
C ALA A 21 -17.04 -12.81 18.75
N ARG A 22 -17.52 -14.02 18.97
CA ARG A 22 -18.49 -14.37 20.01
C ARG A 22 -18.00 -15.53 20.85
N TRP A 23 -18.39 -15.57 22.12
CA TRP A 23 -18.01 -16.65 23.02
C TRP A 23 -18.78 -17.93 22.67
N GLY A 24 -18.05 -19.02 22.42
CA GLY A 24 -18.62 -20.34 22.18
C GLY A 24 -19.38 -20.50 20.87
N SER A 25 -19.25 -19.54 19.93
CA SER A 25 -19.95 -19.60 18.62
C SER A 25 -19.22 -18.79 17.53
N HIS A 26 -19.70 -18.89 16.29
CA HIS A 26 -19.20 -18.13 15.15
C HIS A 26 -19.64 -16.64 15.23
N PRO A 27 -18.88 -15.66 14.68
CA PRO A 27 -19.23 -14.24 14.76
C PRO A 27 -20.65 -13.86 14.32
N ALA A 28 -21.22 -14.60 13.36
CA ALA A 28 -22.56 -14.38 12.81
C ALA A 28 -23.71 -14.85 13.73
N ASP A 29 -23.45 -15.64 14.78
CA ASP A 29 -24.47 -16.09 15.72
C ASP A 29 -24.86 -14.95 16.67
N VAL A 30 -25.89 -14.20 16.29
CA VAL A 30 -26.36 -13.04 17.06
C VAL A 30 -26.88 -13.38 18.46
N THR A 31 -27.09 -14.66 18.79
CA THR A 31 -27.55 -15.11 20.11
C THR A 31 -26.41 -15.32 21.11
N ALA A 32 -25.19 -15.57 20.64
CA ALA A 32 -24.02 -15.78 21.49
C ALA A 32 -23.45 -14.44 22.03
N PRO A 33 -22.91 -14.38 23.26
CA PRO A 33 -22.31 -13.16 23.80
C PRO A 33 -21.14 -12.66 22.96
N VAL A 34 -21.07 -11.33 22.73
CA VAL A 34 -19.94 -10.70 22.04
C VAL A 34 -18.66 -10.86 22.87
N LYS A 35 -17.58 -11.31 22.22
CA LYS A 35 -16.24 -11.44 22.79
C LYS A 35 -15.35 -10.27 22.40
N TRP A 36 -15.29 -9.98 21.11
CA TRP A 36 -14.50 -8.89 20.54
C TRP A 36 -15.41 -7.99 19.70
N VAL A 37 -15.27 -6.68 19.86
CA VAL A 37 -16.01 -5.66 19.11
C VAL A 37 -15.03 -4.71 18.44
N LEU A 38 -15.24 -4.44 17.16
CA LEU A 38 -14.63 -3.30 16.48
C LEU A 38 -15.51 -2.07 16.72
N VAL A 39 -14.87 -0.97 17.13
CA VAL A 39 -15.50 0.33 17.30
C VAL A 39 -14.88 1.28 16.29
N SER A 40 -15.68 1.81 15.36
CA SER A 40 -15.23 2.84 14.43
C SER A 40 -15.92 4.16 14.75
N THR A 41 -15.13 5.22 14.87
CA THR A 41 -15.59 6.58 15.16
C THR A 41 -14.61 7.58 14.54
N LEU A 42 -15.08 8.79 14.27
CA LEU A 42 -14.25 9.88 13.76
C LEU A 42 -14.06 10.91 14.86
N VAL A 43 -12.79 11.24 15.14
CA VAL A 43 -12.41 12.08 16.26
C VAL A 43 -11.34 13.05 15.80
N SER A 44 -11.58 14.34 15.99
CA SER A 44 -10.58 15.37 15.74
C SER A 44 -9.74 15.58 16.99
N THR A 45 -8.42 15.52 16.85
CA THR A 45 -7.49 15.84 17.93
C THR A 45 -6.39 16.73 17.37
N ALA A 46 -5.92 17.70 18.16
CA ALA A 46 -4.75 18.49 17.77
C ALA A 46 -3.50 17.58 17.65
N GLY A 47 -2.48 18.03 16.92
CA GLY A 47 -1.20 17.33 16.87
C GLY A 47 -0.62 17.12 18.27
N ASN A 48 -0.15 15.89 18.56
CA ASN A 48 0.25 15.44 19.90
C ASN A 48 -0.84 15.51 20.98
N GLY A 49 -2.09 15.71 20.58
CA GLY A 49 -3.25 15.72 21.46
C GLY A 49 -3.66 14.32 21.90
N ARG A 50 -4.49 14.27 22.94
CA ARG A 50 -5.09 13.04 23.44
C ARG A 50 -6.57 13.27 23.70
N GLN A 51 -7.39 12.32 23.27
CA GLN A 51 -8.78 12.22 23.66
C GLN A 51 -9.04 10.83 24.26
N THR A 52 -9.80 10.80 25.36
CA THR A 52 -10.26 9.57 25.97
C THR A 52 -11.73 9.41 25.65
N LEU A 53 -12.12 8.22 25.18
CA LEU A 53 -13.50 7.85 24.91
C LEU A 53 -13.90 6.68 25.80
N THR A 54 -15.17 6.64 26.17
CA THR A 54 -15.75 5.58 26.98
C THR A 54 -16.79 4.80 26.21
N LEU A 55 -16.61 3.48 26.13
CA LEU A 55 -17.60 2.53 25.64
C LEU A 55 -18.50 2.10 26.81
N ASP A 56 -19.81 2.27 26.66
CA ASP A 56 -20.81 1.78 27.62
C ASP A 56 -22.02 1.13 26.92
N ALA A 57 -22.98 0.65 27.71
CA ALA A 57 -24.18 -0.03 27.23
C ALA A 57 -25.47 0.79 27.42
N ALA A 58 -25.37 2.11 27.56
CA ALA A 58 -26.49 2.97 27.97
C ALA A 58 -27.44 3.40 26.83
N GLY A 59 -27.37 2.75 25.65
CA GLY A 59 -28.28 3.00 24.52
C GLY A 59 -27.56 3.19 23.19
N PRO A 60 -28.25 3.61 22.11
CA PRO A 60 -27.59 4.08 20.90
C PRO A 60 -26.80 5.37 21.15
N GLY A 61 -25.69 5.55 20.44
CA GLY A 61 -25.11 6.88 20.22
C GLY A 61 -25.94 7.71 19.22
N PRO A 62 -25.64 9.00 19.05
CA PRO A 62 -26.26 9.82 18.02
C PRO A 62 -25.91 9.32 16.61
N ALA A 63 -26.80 9.58 15.65
CA ALA A 63 -26.49 9.39 14.24
C ALA A 63 -25.36 10.34 13.80
N PRO A 64 -24.49 9.94 12.84
CA PRO A 64 -23.46 10.83 12.33
C PRO A 64 -24.08 11.94 11.47
N GLY A 65 -23.48 13.14 11.50
CA GLY A 65 -23.96 14.29 10.73
C GLY A 65 -23.67 14.17 9.23
N VAL A 66 -22.67 13.38 8.86
CA VAL A 66 -22.35 13.00 7.48
C VAL A 66 -22.37 11.47 7.41
N VAL A 67 -22.99 10.92 6.38
CA VAL A 67 -23.12 9.48 6.17
C VAL A 67 -22.40 9.12 4.88
N ILE A 68 -21.58 8.07 4.92
CA ILE A 68 -20.98 7.49 3.73
C ILE A 68 -22.00 6.59 3.00
N SER A 69 -22.04 6.67 1.67
CA SER A 69 -22.85 5.79 0.82
C SER A 69 -22.01 5.04 -0.20
N VAL A 70 -22.46 3.84 -0.54
CA VAL A 70 -21.87 3.00 -1.59
C VAL A 70 -22.96 2.67 -2.59
N ASP A 71 -22.67 2.86 -3.88
CA ASP A 71 -23.59 2.57 -4.97
C ASP A 71 -22.89 1.78 -6.09
N PHE A 72 -23.67 1.01 -6.84
CA PHE A 72 -23.23 0.24 -8.01
C PHE A 72 -24.06 0.67 -9.22
N PRO A 73 -23.72 1.81 -9.85
CA PRO A 73 -24.50 2.30 -10.99
C PRO A 73 -24.46 1.34 -12.19
N THR A 74 -23.41 0.51 -12.29
CA THR A 74 -23.25 -0.56 -13.27
C THR A 74 -22.63 -1.80 -12.59
N SER A 75 -22.50 -2.90 -13.33
CA SER A 75 -21.76 -4.09 -12.86
C SER A 75 -20.23 -3.92 -12.83
N GLU A 76 -19.72 -2.85 -13.44
CA GLU A 76 -18.30 -2.57 -13.64
C GLU A 76 -17.83 -1.37 -12.81
N THR A 77 -18.73 -0.70 -12.09
CA THR A 77 -18.45 0.54 -11.37
C THR A 77 -19.01 0.49 -9.96
N LEU A 78 -18.18 0.85 -8.98
CA LEU A 78 -18.56 1.08 -7.59
C LEU A 78 -18.24 2.53 -7.23
N LEU A 79 -19.25 3.23 -6.71
CA LEU A 79 -19.13 4.60 -6.20
C LEU A 79 -19.12 4.59 -4.67
N VAL A 80 -18.15 5.27 -4.06
CA VAL A 80 -18.13 5.56 -2.63
C VAL A 80 -18.22 7.08 -2.44
N ASP A 81 -19.34 7.55 -1.93
CA ASP A 81 -19.54 8.95 -1.57
C ASP A 81 -19.34 9.13 -0.07
N THR A 82 -18.30 9.87 0.30
CA THR A 82 -17.97 10.19 1.70
C THR A 82 -18.68 11.43 2.21
N GLY A 83 -19.36 12.19 1.35
CA GLY A 83 -19.89 13.53 1.60
C GLY A 83 -18.85 14.64 1.46
N ALA A 84 -17.56 14.32 1.39
CA ALA A 84 -16.47 15.27 1.08
C ALA A 84 -15.85 15.02 -0.31
N ALA A 85 -15.87 13.77 -0.75
CA ALA A 85 -15.39 13.33 -2.05
C ALA A 85 -16.20 12.12 -2.54
N LEU A 86 -16.36 12.03 -3.85
CA LEU A 86 -16.87 10.86 -4.56
C LEU A 86 -15.70 10.09 -5.16
N PHE A 87 -15.59 8.81 -4.82
CA PHE A 87 -14.58 7.90 -5.35
C PHE A 87 -15.22 6.89 -6.28
N GLU A 88 -14.64 6.71 -7.46
CA GLU A 88 -15.07 5.72 -8.43
C GLU A 88 -14.02 4.60 -8.54
N LEU A 89 -14.48 3.35 -8.44
CA LEU A 89 -13.67 2.14 -8.57
C LEU A 89 -14.21 1.29 -9.72
N ASN A 90 -13.31 0.80 -10.58
CA ASN A 90 -13.65 -0.27 -11.53
C ASN A 90 -13.77 -1.59 -10.76
N THR A 91 -14.80 -2.38 -11.03
CA THR A 91 -15.08 -3.65 -10.31
C THR A 91 -14.75 -4.90 -11.11
N ASP A 92 -14.09 -4.74 -12.23
CA ASP A 92 -13.72 -5.77 -13.19
C ASP A 92 -12.19 -5.81 -13.43
N GLY A 93 -11.76 -6.43 -14.52
CA GLY A 93 -10.34 -6.50 -14.90
C GLY A 93 -9.69 -5.16 -15.23
N ALA A 94 -10.45 -4.04 -15.27
CA ALA A 94 -9.94 -2.69 -15.46
C ALA A 94 -9.63 -1.96 -14.14
N PHE A 95 -9.63 -2.66 -12.99
CA PHE A 95 -9.25 -2.07 -11.71
C PHE A 95 -7.89 -1.36 -11.76
N ASN A 96 -7.90 -0.08 -11.38
CA ASN A 96 -6.79 0.85 -11.51
C ASN A 96 -6.57 1.67 -10.22
N ILE A 97 -6.78 1.05 -9.05
CA ILE A 97 -6.72 1.66 -7.70
C ILE A 97 -7.84 2.68 -7.45
N LEU A 98 -7.87 3.78 -8.20
CA LEU A 98 -8.90 4.82 -8.18
C LEU A 98 -9.16 5.25 -9.63
N ASN A 99 -10.36 5.00 -10.15
CA ASN A 99 -10.70 5.37 -11.53
C ASN A 99 -10.91 6.87 -11.65
N GLN A 100 -11.66 7.44 -10.71
CA GLN A 100 -11.92 8.86 -10.59
C GLN A 100 -12.05 9.26 -9.12
N VAL A 101 -11.60 10.49 -8.81
CA VAL A 101 -11.93 11.16 -7.55
C VAL A 101 -12.52 12.52 -7.89
N THR A 102 -13.67 12.84 -7.32
CA THR A 102 -14.35 14.13 -7.51
C THR A 102 -14.50 14.82 -6.17
N VAL A 103 -13.95 16.03 -6.05
CA VAL A 103 -14.03 16.87 -4.85
C VAL A 103 -14.67 18.20 -5.26
N GLU A 104 -15.73 18.61 -4.56
CA GLU A 104 -16.47 19.86 -4.88
C GLU A 104 -16.91 19.95 -6.36
N GLY A 105 -17.29 18.80 -6.94
CA GLY A 105 -17.70 18.70 -8.35
C GLY A 105 -16.53 18.76 -9.35
N GLN A 106 -15.28 18.69 -8.88
CA GLN A 106 -14.08 18.71 -9.71
C GLN A 106 -13.39 17.33 -9.73
N ASP A 107 -13.37 16.70 -10.89
CA ASP A 107 -12.59 15.51 -11.21
C ASP A 107 -11.07 15.74 -11.10
N LEU A 108 -10.42 15.10 -10.13
CA LEU A 108 -9.00 15.28 -9.84
C LEU A 108 -8.09 14.35 -10.64
N LEU A 109 -8.58 13.17 -11.01
CA LEU A 109 -7.82 12.15 -11.73
C LEU A 109 -8.21 12.07 -13.20
N ALA A 110 -7.30 11.56 -14.02
CA ALA A 110 -7.58 10.96 -15.31
C ALA A 110 -7.45 9.44 -15.19
N PRO A 111 -8.35 8.65 -15.79
CA PRO A 111 -8.26 7.19 -15.74
C PRO A 111 -6.97 6.65 -16.37
N LEU A 112 -6.35 5.69 -15.69
CA LEU A 112 -5.26 4.87 -16.22
C LEU A 112 -5.75 3.47 -16.59
N ALA A 113 -5.10 2.84 -17.56
CA ALA A 113 -5.28 1.41 -17.77
C ALA A 113 -4.76 0.62 -16.56
N ALA A 114 -5.34 -0.55 -16.28
CA ALA A 114 -4.97 -1.36 -15.11
C ALA A 114 -3.46 -1.66 -15.02
N ALA A 115 -2.82 -1.99 -16.15
CA ALA A 115 -1.38 -2.26 -16.22
C ALA A 115 -0.49 -1.02 -16.01
N ASP A 116 -1.02 0.18 -16.29
CA ASP A 116 -0.31 1.43 -16.02
C ASP A 116 -0.50 1.88 -14.57
N ALA A 117 -1.67 1.64 -13.99
CA ALA A 117 -1.97 1.97 -12.60
C ALA A 117 -1.26 1.03 -11.60
N ILE A 118 -1.16 -0.26 -11.91
CA ILE A 118 -0.43 -1.26 -11.12
C ILE A 118 0.70 -1.79 -12.01
N ALA A 119 1.76 -1.00 -12.14
CA ALA A 119 2.85 -1.29 -13.07
C ALA A 119 3.90 -2.18 -12.43
N TYR A 120 4.21 -3.30 -13.09
CA TYR A 120 5.26 -4.23 -12.70
C TYR A 120 6.34 -4.32 -13.78
N ALA A 121 7.60 -4.40 -13.36
CA ALA A 121 8.70 -4.79 -14.22
C ALA A 121 9.59 -5.84 -13.53
N PRO A 122 10.06 -6.87 -14.26
CA PRO A 122 10.94 -7.89 -13.70
C PRO A 122 12.34 -7.36 -13.39
N ALA A 123 13.05 -8.02 -12.47
CA ALA A 123 14.44 -7.67 -12.18
C ALA A 123 15.38 -8.38 -13.17
N GLY A 124 15.86 -7.65 -14.17
CA GLY A 124 16.76 -8.22 -15.18
C GLY A 124 16.00 -9.03 -16.24
N ARG A 125 16.57 -10.18 -16.65
CA ARG A 125 15.99 -11.03 -17.70
C ARG A 125 15.03 -12.09 -17.18
N ASP A 126 15.16 -12.45 -15.90
CA ASP A 126 14.37 -13.50 -15.27
C ASP A 126 13.28 -12.86 -14.42
N ASP A 127 12.03 -13.17 -14.75
CA ASP A 127 10.84 -12.78 -14.01
C ASP A 127 10.58 -13.73 -12.83
N ILE A 128 10.86 -15.02 -13.02
CA ILE A 128 10.63 -16.08 -12.05
C ILE A 128 11.74 -17.14 -12.09
N VAL A 129 12.08 -17.69 -10.93
CA VAL A 129 13.00 -18.84 -10.85
C VAL A 129 12.33 -20.09 -11.40
N ALA A 130 12.89 -20.62 -12.49
CA ALA A 130 12.39 -21.80 -13.18
C ALA A 130 12.48 -23.09 -12.35
N GLY A 131 11.72 -24.12 -12.74
CA GLY A 131 11.74 -25.46 -12.15
C GLY A 131 10.38 -25.96 -11.66
N GLY A 132 9.38 -25.07 -11.59
CA GLY A 132 8.00 -25.40 -11.23
C GLY A 132 7.06 -25.36 -12.43
N SER A 133 5.77 -25.53 -12.14
CA SER A 133 4.66 -25.34 -13.09
C SER A 133 3.78 -24.16 -12.63
N PRO A 134 4.31 -22.92 -12.66
CA PRO A 134 3.53 -21.74 -12.29
C PRO A 134 2.31 -21.58 -13.20
N ASP A 135 1.18 -21.19 -12.60
CA ASP A 135 0.00 -20.74 -13.34
C ASP A 135 0.13 -19.23 -13.59
N PHE A 136 0.19 -18.85 -14.86
CA PHE A 136 0.26 -17.45 -15.30
C PHE A 136 -1.09 -16.89 -15.75
N THR A 137 -2.16 -17.66 -15.58
CA THR A 137 -3.51 -17.21 -15.91
C THR A 137 -3.93 -16.10 -14.95
N PRO A 138 -4.28 -14.89 -15.45
CA PRO A 138 -4.78 -13.84 -14.57
C PRO A 138 -6.03 -14.29 -13.82
N ARG A 139 -6.05 -14.07 -12.51
CA ARG A 139 -7.24 -14.28 -11.68
C ARG A 139 -8.26 -13.20 -12.00
N SER A 140 -9.53 -13.59 -12.01
CA SER A 140 -10.63 -12.62 -12.11
C SER A 140 -10.51 -11.59 -10.99
N THR A 141 -10.72 -10.32 -11.33
CA THR A 141 -10.80 -9.28 -10.31
C THR A 141 -12.10 -9.43 -9.52
N VAL A 142 -11.99 -9.42 -8.20
CA VAL A 142 -13.13 -9.58 -7.28
C VAL A 142 -13.18 -8.38 -6.36
N VAL A 143 -14.29 -7.65 -6.39
CA VAL A 143 -14.56 -6.54 -5.48
C VAL A 143 -15.59 -6.96 -4.42
N THR A 144 -15.26 -6.74 -3.15
CA THR A 144 -16.13 -7.01 -2.01
C THR A 144 -16.16 -5.81 -1.08
N VAL A 145 -17.36 -5.37 -0.70
CA VAL A 145 -17.51 -4.45 0.44
C VAL A 145 -17.36 -5.26 1.72
N GLU A 146 -16.13 -5.35 2.26
CA GLU A 146 -15.82 -6.14 3.47
C GLU A 146 -16.52 -5.57 4.70
N ARG A 147 -16.66 -4.24 4.78
CA ARG A 147 -17.33 -3.55 5.88
C ARG A 147 -18.14 -2.38 5.36
N MET A 148 -19.36 -2.25 5.85
CA MET A 148 -20.27 -1.16 5.52
C MET A 148 -20.91 -0.61 6.79
N GLY A 149 -20.74 0.69 7.03
CA GLY A 149 -21.42 1.41 8.09
C GLY A 149 -21.47 2.90 7.77
N PRO A 150 -22.26 3.70 8.50
CA PRO A 150 -22.51 5.09 8.15
C PRO A 150 -21.30 6.02 8.36
N LEU A 151 -20.26 5.58 9.07
CA LEU A 151 -19.04 6.36 9.31
C LEU A 151 -17.83 5.85 8.54
N TYR A 152 -17.82 4.57 8.17
CA TYR A 152 -16.63 3.90 7.64
C TYR A 152 -16.99 2.71 6.76
N VAL A 153 -16.33 2.64 5.61
CA VAL A 153 -16.46 1.56 4.62
C VAL A 153 -15.07 1.01 4.30
N VAL A 154 -14.99 -0.31 4.12
CA VAL A 154 -13.80 -0.99 3.58
C VAL A 154 -14.21 -1.75 2.32
N VAL A 155 -13.56 -1.41 1.21
CA VAL A 155 -13.68 -2.13 -0.06
C VAL A 155 -12.40 -2.95 -0.25
N LYS A 156 -12.54 -4.28 -0.39
CA LYS A 156 -11.45 -5.16 -0.79
C LYS A 156 -11.54 -5.43 -2.29
N VAL A 157 -10.40 -5.35 -2.96
CA VAL A 157 -10.22 -5.77 -4.34
C VAL A 157 -9.10 -6.80 -4.39
N GLU A 158 -9.39 -7.95 -5.00
CA GLU A 158 -8.43 -9.03 -5.24
C GLU A 158 -8.24 -9.18 -6.74
N GLY A 159 -7.01 -9.42 -7.19
CA GLY A 159 -6.71 -9.59 -8.62
C GLY A 159 -5.26 -10.01 -8.86
N SER A 160 -4.84 -9.99 -10.13
CA SER A 160 -3.48 -10.34 -10.52
C SER A 160 -2.69 -9.12 -11.01
N ILE A 161 -1.41 -9.08 -10.66
CA ILE A 161 -0.43 -8.15 -11.24
C ILE A 161 0.09 -8.80 -12.52
N VAL A 162 -0.27 -8.21 -13.65
CA VAL A 162 0.04 -8.73 -14.98
C VAL A 162 1.30 -8.04 -15.49
N GLY A 163 2.33 -8.85 -15.79
CA GLY A 163 3.56 -8.37 -16.41
C GLY A 163 3.48 -8.32 -17.93
N ASP A 164 4.65 -8.12 -18.54
CA ASP A 164 4.78 -8.12 -20.00
C ASP A 164 4.27 -9.42 -20.62
N ALA A 165 3.69 -9.30 -21.82
CA ALA A 165 3.03 -10.40 -22.55
C ALA A 165 1.78 -11.00 -21.86
N GLY A 166 1.20 -10.33 -20.85
CA GLY A 166 -0.08 -10.71 -20.26
C GLY A 166 0.00 -11.84 -19.21
N ARG A 167 1.19 -12.13 -18.69
CA ARG A 167 1.41 -13.18 -17.69
C ARG A 167 1.18 -12.63 -16.28
N ALA A 168 0.32 -13.28 -15.49
CA ALA A 168 0.12 -12.98 -14.09
C ALA A 168 1.18 -13.68 -13.23
N LEU A 169 2.15 -12.91 -12.72
CA LEU A 169 3.25 -13.43 -11.88
C LEU A 169 2.95 -13.32 -10.39
N LEU A 170 2.18 -12.31 -10.01
CA LEU A 170 1.83 -12.03 -8.63
C LEU A 170 0.34 -11.74 -8.56
N ASP A 171 -0.21 -11.87 -7.37
CA ASP A 171 -1.52 -11.32 -7.05
C ASP A 171 -1.39 -10.08 -6.20
N PHE A 172 -2.51 -9.38 -6.10
CA PHE A 172 -2.68 -8.33 -5.12
C PHE A 172 -3.98 -8.47 -4.35
N THR A 173 -3.94 -7.97 -3.13
CA THR A 173 -5.13 -7.59 -2.37
C THR A 173 -5.02 -6.10 -2.02
N ALA A 174 -5.92 -5.28 -2.54
CA ALA A 174 -6.06 -3.86 -2.17
C ALA A 174 -7.25 -3.68 -1.23
N ARG A 175 -7.05 -3.08 -0.06
CA ARG A 175 -8.14 -2.65 0.83
C ARG A 175 -8.18 -1.14 0.88
N LEU A 176 -9.29 -0.57 0.40
CA LEU A 176 -9.54 0.86 0.39
C LEU A 176 -10.46 1.22 1.55
N HIS A 177 -9.99 2.14 2.38
CA HIS A 177 -10.59 2.54 3.63
C HIS A 177 -11.12 3.97 3.50
N PHE A 178 -12.44 4.11 3.59
CA PHE A 178 -13.15 5.38 3.42
C PHE A 178 -13.83 5.80 4.72
N ALA A 179 -13.80 7.08 5.01
CA ALA A 179 -14.41 7.68 6.20
C ALA A 179 -15.40 8.78 5.81
N ALA A 180 -16.54 8.85 6.50
CA ALA A 180 -17.51 9.91 6.29
C ALA A 180 -16.90 11.31 6.55
N GLY A 181 -17.19 12.27 5.69
CA GLY A 181 -16.68 13.64 5.76
C GLY A 181 -15.18 13.79 5.42
N SER A 182 -14.52 12.76 4.86
CA SER A 182 -13.09 12.79 4.53
C SER A 182 -12.86 12.60 3.03
N ALA A 183 -12.08 13.49 2.43
CA ALA A 183 -11.55 13.31 1.08
C ALA A 183 -10.30 12.42 1.02
N ASN A 184 -9.79 11.97 2.18
CA ASN A 184 -8.68 11.02 2.25
C ASN A 184 -9.20 9.57 2.16
N VAL A 185 -8.50 8.75 1.39
CA VAL A 185 -8.64 7.29 1.36
C VAL A 185 -7.32 6.66 1.77
N ARG A 186 -7.38 5.62 2.61
CA ARG A 186 -6.20 4.78 2.91
C ARG A 186 -6.26 3.53 2.04
N VAL A 187 -5.15 3.16 1.43
CA VAL A 187 -5.01 1.95 0.64
C VAL A 187 -3.99 1.03 1.30
N ASP A 188 -4.44 -0.13 1.78
CA ASP A 188 -3.55 -1.22 2.17
C ASP A 188 -3.38 -2.13 0.95
N PHE A 189 -2.20 -2.11 0.34
CA PHE A 189 -1.89 -2.90 -0.86
C PHE A 189 -0.94 -4.04 -0.53
N THR A 190 -1.42 -5.28 -0.62
CA THR A 190 -0.64 -6.50 -0.40
C THR A 190 -0.26 -7.11 -1.74
N VAL A 191 1.00 -7.50 -1.89
CA VAL A 191 1.52 -8.27 -3.03
C VAL A 191 1.70 -9.71 -2.58
N GLU A 192 1.23 -10.66 -3.39
CA GLU A 192 1.20 -12.06 -3.02
C GLU A 192 1.84 -12.92 -4.11
N ASN A 193 2.82 -13.75 -3.72
CA ASN A 193 3.31 -14.83 -4.57
C ASN A 193 2.51 -16.10 -4.26
N ASN A 194 1.40 -16.28 -4.97
CA ASN A 194 0.50 -17.42 -4.81
C ASN A 194 0.81 -18.58 -5.78
N HIS A 195 2.06 -18.68 -6.25
CA HIS A 195 2.50 -19.84 -7.01
C HIS A 195 2.54 -21.10 -6.13
N ALA A 196 2.48 -22.28 -6.77
CA ALA A 196 2.40 -23.54 -6.06
C ALA A 196 3.62 -23.78 -5.16
N VAL A 197 3.33 -24.27 -3.95
CA VAL A 197 4.32 -24.84 -3.04
C VAL A 197 4.72 -26.23 -3.56
N ILE A 198 6.02 -26.49 -3.65
CA ILE A 198 6.58 -27.74 -4.15
C ILE A 198 7.05 -28.57 -2.95
N PRO A 199 6.40 -29.69 -2.63
CA PRO A 199 6.83 -30.57 -1.54
C PRO A 199 8.01 -31.47 -1.97
N ASP A 200 8.87 -31.84 -1.02
CA ASP A 200 9.80 -32.97 -1.16
C ASP A 200 9.10 -34.32 -0.93
N ASP A 201 9.87 -35.41 -0.96
CA ASP A 201 9.37 -36.78 -0.72
C ASP A 201 8.74 -36.97 0.68
N ALA A 202 9.06 -36.09 1.65
CA ALA A 202 8.49 -36.08 2.99
C ALA A 202 7.30 -35.11 3.13
N GLY A 203 6.87 -34.48 2.04
CA GLY A 203 5.78 -33.50 2.03
C GLY A 203 6.19 -32.11 2.54
N GLN A 204 7.49 -31.86 2.76
CA GLN A 204 7.98 -30.57 3.26
C GLN A 204 8.12 -29.57 2.11
N PRO A 205 7.69 -28.30 2.29
CA PRO A 205 7.81 -27.29 1.25
C PRO A 205 9.28 -26.95 0.97
N THR A 206 9.72 -27.20 -0.26
CA THR A 206 11.11 -26.96 -0.69
C THR A 206 11.35 -25.52 -1.16
N ASN A 207 10.30 -24.79 -1.52
CA ASN A 207 10.41 -23.48 -2.14
C ASN A 207 9.75 -22.33 -1.36
N ALA A 208 9.29 -22.58 -0.13
CA ALA A 208 8.64 -21.56 0.69
C ALA A 208 9.59 -20.83 1.66
N HIS A 209 10.81 -21.36 1.87
CA HIS A 209 11.71 -20.90 2.92
C HIS A 209 12.95 -20.16 2.42
N ASP A 210 13.38 -20.46 1.19
CA ASP A 210 14.60 -19.91 0.62
C ASP A 210 14.29 -18.84 -0.44
N GLN A 211 14.88 -17.66 -0.27
CA GLN A 211 14.81 -16.61 -1.28
C GLN A 211 15.54 -17.08 -2.55
N GLY A 212 14.88 -16.97 -3.71
CA GLY A 212 15.42 -17.46 -4.97
C GLY A 212 15.23 -18.96 -5.20
N ALA A 213 14.44 -19.64 -4.37
CA ALA A 213 13.97 -20.99 -4.68
C ALA A 213 13.00 -20.98 -5.88
N VAL A 214 12.72 -22.17 -6.42
CA VAL A 214 11.77 -22.38 -7.53
C VAL A 214 10.44 -21.65 -7.29
N ASN A 215 9.92 -20.96 -8.29
CA ASN A 215 8.75 -20.07 -8.21
C ASN A 215 8.93 -18.77 -7.40
N SER A 216 10.15 -18.43 -6.98
CA SER A 216 10.44 -17.06 -6.50
C SER A 216 10.31 -16.09 -7.67
N VAL A 217 9.56 -15.00 -7.49
CA VAL A 217 9.40 -13.93 -8.47
C VAL A 217 10.39 -12.82 -8.16
N TYR A 218 11.15 -12.37 -9.16
CA TYR A 218 12.04 -11.23 -9.01
C TYR A 218 11.34 -9.95 -9.49
N ILE A 219 11.24 -8.99 -8.58
CA ILE A 219 10.56 -7.70 -8.82
C ILE A 219 11.63 -6.64 -9.05
N GLY A 220 11.69 -6.11 -10.27
CA GLY A 220 12.55 -5.00 -10.64
C GLY A 220 11.92 -3.66 -10.27
N SER A 221 10.62 -3.52 -10.50
CA SER A 221 9.83 -2.42 -9.94
C SER A 221 8.37 -2.84 -9.78
N LEU A 222 7.73 -2.26 -8.77
CA LEU A 222 6.29 -2.26 -8.61
C LEU A 222 5.87 -0.83 -8.30
N ALA A 223 4.93 -0.28 -9.06
CA ALA A 223 4.45 1.08 -8.88
C ALA A 223 2.92 1.12 -8.84
N LEU A 224 2.39 1.92 -7.91
CA LEU A 224 0.99 2.31 -7.87
C LEU A 224 0.91 3.74 -8.43
N ASN A 225 0.41 3.86 -9.65
CA ASN A 225 0.38 5.13 -10.37
C ASN A 225 -1.01 5.72 -10.35
N LEU A 226 -1.06 7.05 -10.24
CA LEU A 226 -2.25 7.85 -10.43
C LEU A 226 -1.92 8.96 -11.42
N GLN A 227 -2.89 9.33 -12.24
CA GLN A 227 -2.74 10.43 -13.19
C GLN A 227 -3.66 11.57 -12.79
N LEU A 228 -3.11 12.77 -12.61
CA LEU A 228 -3.92 13.97 -12.40
C LEU A 228 -4.64 14.34 -13.69
N ALA A 229 -5.89 14.78 -13.57
CA ALA A 229 -6.61 15.38 -14.69
C ALA A 229 -5.84 16.57 -15.24
N ASP A 230 -5.63 16.62 -16.56
CA ASP A 230 -5.05 17.80 -17.19
C ASP A 230 -6.14 18.86 -17.38
N ARG A 231 -6.03 19.93 -16.60
CA ARG A 231 -6.94 21.07 -16.59
C ARG A 231 -6.22 22.35 -16.97
N GLY A 232 -5.01 22.25 -17.52
CA GLY A 232 -4.08 23.36 -17.62
C GLY A 232 -3.52 23.79 -16.25
N GLY A 233 -2.84 24.93 -16.23
CA GLY A 233 -2.18 25.44 -15.03
C GLY A 233 -0.83 24.77 -14.76
N ALA A 234 -0.01 25.45 -13.95
CA ALA A 234 1.29 24.95 -13.53
C ALA A 234 1.11 23.70 -12.66
N LEU A 235 2.00 22.72 -12.82
CA LEU A 235 2.08 21.56 -11.95
C LEU A 235 2.92 21.92 -10.72
N HIS A 236 2.36 21.76 -9.53
CA HIS A 236 3.05 21.99 -8.28
C HIS A 236 3.33 20.68 -7.58
N VAL A 237 4.55 20.57 -7.05
CA VAL A 237 4.96 19.45 -6.20
C VAL A 237 5.37 20.01 -4.84
N LEU A 238 4.73 19.51 -3.79
CA LEU A 238 5.15 19.73 -2.41
C LEU A 238 5.71 18.43 -1.86
N ALA A 239 6.82 18.50 -1.16
CA ALA A 239 7.41 17.36 -0.46
C ALA A 239 8.01 17.80 0.87
N GLU A 240 8.53 16.84 1.63
CA GLU A 240 9.17 17.12 2.91
C GLU A 240 10.36 18.09 2.81
N GLN A 241 10.78 18.62 3.97
CA GLN A 241 11.76 19.72 4.07
C GLN A 241 11.33 21.02 3.36
N ASP A 242 10.02 21.31 3.37
CA ASP A 242 9.43 22.50 2.76
C ASP A 242 9.77 22.64 1.26
N VAL A 243 9.96 21.51 0.58
CA VAL A 243 10.17 21.49 -0.87
C VAL A 243 8.89 21.93 -1.55
N HIS A 244 9.01 22.98 -2.36
CA HIS A 244 7.97 23.43 -3.27
C HIS A 244 8.59 23.66 -4.65
N VAL A 245 8.24 22.79 -5.60
CA VAL A 245 8.55 23.00 -7.01
C VAL A 245 7.30 23.54 -7.68
N ALA A 246 7.32 24.83 -8.01
CA ALA A 246 6.31 25.45 -8.85
C ALA A 246 6.63 25.20 -10.32
N ASP A 247 5.60 24.94 -11.12
CA ASP A 247 5.71 24.68 -12.56
C ASP A 247 6.71 23.56 -12.89
N ALA A 248 6.54 22.41 -12.25
CA ALA A 248 7.37 21.24 -12.43
C ALA A 248 7.35 20.78 -13.91
N SER A 249 8.45 21.02 -14.62
CA SER A 249 8.60 20.68 -16.04
C SER A 249 9.09 19.25 -16.30
N GLY A 250 9.24 18.45 -15.24
CA GLY A 250 9.76 17.08 -15.30
C GLY A 250 9.59 16.35 -13.97
N ALA A 251 10.12 15.13 -13.91
CA ALA A 251 9.97 14.26 -12.74
C ALA A 251 10.68 14.85 -11.51
N ILE A 252 9.92 15.00 -10.43
CA ILE A 252 10.44 15.21 -9.08
C ILE A 252 10.35 13.89 -8.35
N ARG A 253 11.44 13.49 -7.69
CA ARG A 253 11.56 12.19 -7.04
C ARG A 253 11.89 12.39 -5.57
N LEU A 254 11.10 11.75 -4.71
CA LEU A 254 11.46 11.45 -3.33
C LEU A 254 11.84 9.98 -3.26
N TYR A 255 13.05 9.68 -2.79
CA TYR A 255 13.59 8.33 -2.80
C TYR A 255 14.33 8.03 -1.50
N GLN A 256 13.80 7.10 -0.69
CA GLN A 256 14.48 6.51 0.47
C GLN A 256 15.19 5.25 0.03
N ASP A 257 16.52 5.19 0.16
CA ASP A 257 17.32 4.03 -0.25
C ASP A 257 17.49 3.01 0.88
N SER A 258 17.92 3.47 2.06
CA SER A 258 18.29 2.61 3.20
C SER A 258 17.59 3.03 4.50
N SER A 259 17.93 2.44 5.65
CA SER A 259 17.37 2.88 6.93
C SER A 259 17.84 4.25 7.38
N GLY A 260 18.91 4.82 6.81
CA GLY A 260 19.47 6.11 7.23
C GLY A 260 20.18 6.12 8.60
N LEU A 261 20.24 4.98 9.29
CA LEU A 261 20.98 4.81 10.54
C LEU A 261 22.50 4.69 10.29
N ASP A 262 23.31 4.74 11.34
CA ASP A 262 24.78 4.64 11.22
C ASP A 262 25.25 3.27 10.69
N THR A 263 24.40 2.24 10.76
CA THR A 263 24.67 0.87 10.26
C THR A 263 23.82 0.51 9.04
N TRP A 264 23.43 1.49 8.23
CA TRP A 264 22.58 1.28 7.05
C TRP A 264 23.20 0.34 6.00
N ASP A 265 24.52 0.19 6.00
CA ASP A 265 25.32 -0.60 5.05
C ASP A 265 25.81 -1.94 5.64
N ALA A 266 25.41 -2.30 6.86
CA ALA A 266 25.88 -3.51 7.56
C ALA A 266 25.60 -4.83 6.81
N TYR A 267 24.69 -4.81 5.83
CA TYR A 267 24.35 -5.96 4.99
C TYR A 267 24.55 -5.73 3.50
N VAL A 268 25.43 -4.80 3.10
CA VAL A 268 25.75 -4.53 1.68
C VAL A 268 26.96 -5.36 1.24
N GLY A 269 26.87 -6.00 0.08
CA GLY A 269 27.98 -6.78 -0.50
C GLY A 269 28.24 -8.12 0.19
N GLU A 270 29.51 -8.44 0.39
CA GLU A 270 29.96 -9.66 1.08
C GLU A 270 30.06 -9.37 2.59
N VAL A 271 29.39 -10.18 3.41
CA VAL A 271 29.31 -10.04 4.86
C VAL A 271 29.86 -11.28 5.55
N GLY A 272 30.47 -11.11 6.71
CA GLY A 272 31.02 -12.23 7.47
C GLY A 272 32.38 -11.89 8.09
N TRP A 273 33.09 -12.94 8.50
CA TRP A 273 34.44 -12.81 9.03
C TRP A 273 35.45 -12.90 7.88
N PRO A 274 36.65 -12.31 8.01
CA PRO A 274 37.70 -12.45 7.01
C PRO A 274 37.99 -13.91 6.65
N GLY A 275 37.82 -14.27 5.37
CA GLY A 275 38.00 -15.62 4.85
C GLY A 275 36.75 -16.52 4.88
N GLU A 276 35.64 -16.04 5.43
CA GLU A 276 34.34 -16.71 5.50
C GLU A 276 33.21 -15.74 5.09
N GLU A 277 33.52 -14.76 4.24
CA GLU A 277 32.54 -13.82 3.73
C GLU A 277 31.55 -14.52 2.80
N ALA A 278 30.28 -14.11 2.89
CA ALA A 278 29.22 -14.56 2.03
C ALA A 278 28.37 -13.38 1.58
N SER A 279 27.90 -13.46 0.34
CA SER A 279 26.99 -12.48 -0.24
C SER A 279 25.77 -12.29 0.67
N ALA A 280 25.51 -11.04 1.08
CA ALA A 280 24.28 -10.70 1.78
C ALA A 280 23.05 -10.77 0.87
N ALA A 281 23.24 -10.74 -0.46
CA ALA A 281 22.14 -10.95 -1.39
C ALA A 281 21.53 -12.35 -1.24
N PRO A 282 20.19 -12.49 -1.32
CA PRO A 282 19.23 -11.48 -1.78
C PRO A 282 18.52 -10.67 -0.67
N ARG A 283 19.16 -10.43 0.49
CA ARG A 283 18.56 -9.55 1.51
C ARG A 283 18.27 -8.16 0.92
N LEU A 284 17.09 -7.60 1.21
CA LEU A 284 16.67 -6.30 0.66
C LEU A 284 17.70 -5.19 0.92
N GLN A 285 18.24 -5.11 2.14
CA GLN A 285 19.25 -4.11 2.50
C GLN A 285 20.57 -4.26 1.73
N SER A 286 20.85 -5.43 1.15
CA SER A 286 22.09 -5.66 0.40
C SER A 286 22.18 -4.89 -0.92
N TYR A 287 21.05 -4.35 -1.38
CA TYR A 287 20.94 -3.58 -2.60
C TYR A 287 20.96 -2.06 -2.37
N CYS A 288 20.96 -1.60 -1.12
CA CYS A 288 21.04 -0.17 -0.82
C CYS A 288 22.38 0.42 -1.28
N ALA A 289 22.35 1.57 -1.93
CA ALA A 289 23.57 2.23 -2.44
C ALA A 289 23.99 3.46 -1.61
N THR A 290 23.05 4.04 -0.86
CA THR A 290 23.22 5.33 -0.18
C THR A 290 22.53 5.34 1.19
N ARG A 291 23.05 6.21 2.08
CA ARG A 291 22.45 6.46 3.40
C ARG A 291 21.22 7.36 3.26
N GLY A 292 20.08 6.89 3.74
CA GLY A 292 18.89 7.70 3.94
C GLY A 292 18.08 7.94 2.67
N TYR A 293 17.64 9.18 2.44
CA TYR A 293 16.85 9.57 1.28
C TYR A 293 17.40 10.77 0.53
N SER A 294 16.85 10.96 -0.67
CA SER A 294 17.05 12.12 -1.53
C SER A 294 15.74 12.66 -2.08
N ILE A 295 15.70 13.98 -2.31
CA ILE A 295 14.71 14.66 -3.14
C ILE A 295 15.46 15.32 -4.29
N ASP A 296 15.15 14.93 -5.53
CA ASP A 296 15.79 15.47 -6.73
C ASP A 296 14.80 15.68 -7.88
N GLY A 297 15.21 16.48 -8.86
CA GLY A 297 14.43 16.79 -10.05
C GLY A 297 14.61 18.22 -10.55
N PRO A 298 14.06 18.55 -11.74
CA PRO A 298 14.08 19.92 -12.27
C PRO A 298 13.42 20.93 -11.32
N GLY A 299 13.90 22.17 -11.32
CA GLY A 299 13.37 23.23 -10.44
C GLY A 299 13.95 23.25 -9.03
N LEU A 300 14.70 22.22 -8.62
CA LEU A 300 15.48 22.23 -7.38
C LEU A 300 16.91 22.74 -7.66
N PRO A 301 17.48 23.61 -6.80
CA PRO A 301 18.85 24.11 -6.98
C PRO A 301 19.91 23.03 -6.78
N ALA A 302 19.61 22.02 -5.96
CA ALA A 302 20.42 20.84 -5.71
C ALA A 302 19.53 19.72 -5.14
N ALA A 303 20.01 18.48 -5.21
CA ALA A 303 19.36 17.37 -4.49
C ALA A 303 19.40 17.64 -2.98
N LEU A 304 18.26 17.46 -2.32
CA LEU A 304 18.16 17.49 -0.87
C LEU A 304 18.30 16.08 -0.34
N THR A 305 18.90 15.91 0.83
CA THR A 305 19.11 14.60 1.44
C THR A 305 18.75 14.61 2.91
N GLY A 306 18.39 13.46 3.46
CA GLY A 306 18.18 13.29 4.89
C GLY A 306 18.29 11.83 5.30
N ASN A 307 18.15 11.55 6.59
CA ASN A 307 18.27 10.17 7.09
C ASN A 307 16.97 9.37 6.93
N HIS A 308 15.82 9.97 7.26
CA HIS A 308 14.53 9.28 7.21
C HIS A 308 13.49 10.17 6.54
N SER A 309 12.98 9.69 5.42
CA SER A 309 11.84 10.27 4.74
C SER A 309 10.58 9.96 5.52
N ARG A 310 9.65 10.90 5.51
CA ARG A 310 8.27 10.69 5.95
C ARG A 310 7.40 10.03 4.87
N GLY A 311 7.91 9.87 3.64
CA GLY A 311 7.20 9.21 2.54
C GLY A 311 5.99 10.00 2.01
N TRP A 312 5.97 11.33 2.13
CA TRP A 312 4.86 12.14 1.64
C TRP A 312 5.27 13.04 0.47
N MET A 313 4.35 13.14 -0.50
CA MET A 313 4.42 14.09 -1.60
C MET A 313 3.00 14.51 -1.99
N THR A 314 2.80 15.79 -2.26
CA THR A 314 1.57 16.32 -2.84
C THR A 314 1.85 16.77 -4.25
N VAL A 315 0.98 16.40 -5.18
CA VAL A 315 1.02 16.91 -6.55
C VAL A 315 -0.35 17.49 -6.87
N TYR A 316 -0.36 18.71 -7.42
CA TYR A 316 -1.60 19.39 -7.80
C TYR A 316 -1.37 20.35 -8.95
N ARG A 317 -2.45 20.77 -9.61
CA ARG A 317 -2.44 21.86 -10.58
C ARG A 317 -3.18 23.05 -10.01
N GLU A 318 -2.63 24.25 -10.17
CA GLU A 318 -3.40 25.46 -9.87
C GLU A 318 -4.59 25.57 -10.82
N GLY A 319 -5.78 25.81 -10.27
CA GLY A 319 -7.03 25.74 -11.01
C GLY A 319 -7.10 26.73 -12.18
N ALA A 320 -7.45 26.23 -13.36
CA ALA A 320 -8.03 27.03 -14.46
C ALA A 320 -9.52 27.42 -14.20
N GLY A 321 -9.94 27.53 -12.94
CA GLY A 321 -11.31 27.84 -12.52
C GLY A 321 -11.36 29.18 -11.79
N GLY A 322 -12.21 30.09 -12.27
CA GLY A 322 -12.15 31.52 -11.96
C GLY A 322 -12.35 31.91 -10.48
N ALA A 323 -11.77 33.07 -10.18
CA ALA A 323 -11.91 33.88 -8.98
C ALA A 323 -13.16 33.60 -8.13
N SER A 324 -12.99 32.84 -7.04
CA SER A 324 -13.68 33.12 -5.79
C SER A 324 -12.64 33.15 -4.68
N GLY A 325 -12.68 34.22 -3.88
CA GLY A 325 -11.58 34.75 -3.08
C GLY A 325 -11.18 33.98 -1.83
N ASP A 326 -11.20 32.65 -1.83
CA ASP A 326 -10.51 31.83 -0.83
C ASP A 326 -9.63 30.82 -1.57
N GLY A 327 -8.31 30.98 -1.43
CA GLY A 327 -7.28 30.21 -2.13
C GLY A 327 -7.21 28.74 -1.71
N GLY A 328 -8.29 27.98 -1.89
CA GLY A 328 -8.33 26.54 -1.75
C GLY A 328 -7.68 25.87 -2.96
N SER A 329 -6.40 25.52 -2.87
CA SER A 329 -5.79 24.58 -3.80
C SER A 329 -6.34 23.19 -3.52
N THR A 330 -7.11 22.61 -4.44
CA THR A 330 -7.48 21.19 -4.41
C THR A 330 -6.31 20.38 -4.95
N GLY A 331 -5.71 19.54 -4.10
CA GLY A 331 -4.53 18.76 -4.44
C GLY A 331 -4.67 17.30 -4.03
N PHE A 332 -3.94 16.44 -4.72
CA PHE A 332 -3.83 15.04 -4.34
C PHE A 332 -2.61 14.88 -3.43
N LEU A 333 -2.86 14.50 -2.17
CA LEU A 333 -1.82 14.12 -1.22
C LEU A 333 -1.68 12.60 -1.23
N ALA A 334 -0.49 12.11 -1.55
CA ALA A 334 -0.10 10.74 -1.28
C ALA A 334 0.80 10.73 -0.04
N GLU A 335 0.35 10.08 1.02
CA GLU A 335 1.19 9.75 2.17
C GLU A 335 1.41 8.24 2.19
N LEU A 336 2.66 7.82 1.96
CA LEU A 336 3.07 6.44 2.13
C LEU A 336 3.46 6.24 3.60
N SER A 337 2.54 5.70 4.40
CA SER A 337 2.86 5.26 5.75
C SER A 337 3.28 3.79 5.75
N GLU A 338 4.51 3.48 6.14
CA GLU A 338 4.91 2.08 6.41
C GLU A 338 4.12 1.55 7.62
N GLY A 339 3.10 0.74 7.34
CA GLY A 339 2.35 0.02 8.35
C GLY A 339 3.22 -1.07 9.00
N HIS A 340 3.53 -0.88 10.29
CA HIS A 340 4.35 -1.77 11.13
C HIS A 340 5.84 -1.84 10.80
N ARG A 341 6.64 -1.78 11.87
CA ARG A 341 8.10 -1.87 11.88
C ARG A 341 8.57 -3.21 11.29
N SER A 342 8.62 -3.28 9.98
CA SER A 342 9.25 -4.30 9.15
C SER A 342 9.98 -3.54 8.05
N VAL A 343 11.30 -3.39 8.22
CA VAL A 343 12.19 -2.72 7.27
C VAL A 343 12.05 -3.36 5.89
N GLY A 344 11.66 -2.59 4.87
CA GLY A 344 11.66 -3.06 3.50
C GLY A 344 10.81 -2.21 2.55
N GLY A 345 11.21 -0.97 2.31
CA GLY A 345 10.76 -0.23 1.13
C GLY A 345 11.19 -0.94 -0.14
N TRP A 346 10.27 -1.06 -1.11
CA TRP A 346 10.51 -1.71 -2.38
C TRP A 346 11.20 -0.74 -3.34
N ASN A 347 12.51 -0.92 -3.55
CA ASN A 347 13.27 -0.08 -4.47
C ASN A 347 13.83 -0.90 -5.63
N GLY A 348 13.44 -0.52 -6.83
CA GLY A 348 14.08 -0.94 -8.06
C GLY A 348 15.45 -0.29 -8.23
N VAL A 349 16.51 -1.07 -8.03
CA VAL A 349 17.87 -0.67 -8.40
C VAL A 349 18.06 -0.97 -9.88
N ARG A 350 18.17 0.08 -10.72
CA ARG A 350 18.75 -0.04 -12.06
C ARG A 350 20.27 -0.10 -11.95
N GLY A 351 20.79 -1.29 -11.64
CA GLY A 351 22.20 -1.63 -11.75
C GLY A 351 22.36 -2.88 -12.62
N PRO A 352 23.44 -3.01 -13.41
CA PRO A 352 23.72 -4.26 -14.10
C PRO A 352 23.91 -5.37 -13.05
N VAL A 353 23.00 -6.35 -13.05
CA VAL A 353 23.18 -7.60 -12.32
C VAL A 353 24.41 -8.29 -12.91
N PRO A 354 25.46 -8.61 -12.13
CA PRO A 354 26.55 -9.42 -12.64
C PRO A 354 25.99 -10.80 -12.99
N GLU A 355 26.20 -11.26 -14.22
CA GLU A 355 25.94 -12.65 -14.60
C GLU A 355 26.70 -13.57 -13.62
N ARG A 356 25.99 -14.25 -12.72
CA ARG A 356 26.61 -15.27 -11.87
C ARG A 356 26.63 -16.59 -12.62
N HIS A 357 27.85 -17.09 -12.81
CA HIS A 357 28.14 -18.50 -12.99
C HIS A 357 27.44 -19.33 -11.90
N ALA A 358 26.89 -20.48 -12.29
CA ALA A 358 26.32 -21.48 -11.41
C ALA A 358 27.22 -21.74 -10.19
N LEU A 359 26.68 -21.55 -8.99
CA LEU A 359 27.35 -21.95 -7.76
C LEU A 359 27.42 -23.49 -7.71
N PRO A 360 28.58 -24.09 -7.42
CA PRO A 360 28.67 -25.53 -7.22
C PRO A 360 27.96 -25.92 -5.93
N SER A 361 27.00 -26.84 -6.04
CA SER A 361 26.32 -27.47 -4.92
C SER A 361 27.28 -28.40 -4.17
N GLN A 362 28.01 -27.91 -3.17
CA GLN A 362 28.74 -28.77 -2.25
C GLN A 362 28.64 -28.28 -0.80
N PHE A 363 27.62 -28.79 -0.10
CA PHE A 363 27.73 -29.02 1.33
C PHE A 363 28.16 -30.47 1.56
N PRO A 364 29.29 -30.75 2.22
CA PRO A 364 29.64 -32.12 2.57
C PRO A 364 28.76 -32.60 3.73
N ARG A 365 27.94 -33.63 3.47
CA ARG A 365 27.29 -34.42 4.53
C ARG A 365 28.40 -35.07 5.38
N ARG A 366 28.53 -34.66 6.64
CA ARG A 366 29.30 -35.43 7.64
C ARG A 366 28.64 -36.81 7.80
N ARG A 367 29.32 -37.87 7.37
CA ARG A 367 29.09 -39.23 7.87
C ARG A 367 29.67 -39.29 9.28
N GLY A 368 28.85 -39.68 10.25
CA GLY A 368 29.33 -40.28 11.49
C GLY A 368 29.29 -41.80 11.32
N GLU A 369 30.45 -42.42 11.42
CA GLU A 369 30.65 -43.86 11.55
C GLU A 369 30.33 -44.29 13.01
N ASP A 370 29.71 -45.47 13.10
CA ASP A 370 29.91 -46.57 14.06
C ASP A 370 29.91 -46.32 15.58
N ALA A 371 28.89 -46.89 16.22
CA ALA A 371 29.03 -47.87 17.30
C ALA A 371 27.99 -48.99 17.12
#